data_AF-A0A6N3VBW2-F1
#
_entry.id   AF-A0A6N3VBW2-F1
#
_cell.length_a   1.000
_cell.length_b   1.000
_cell.length_c   1.000
_cell.angle_alpha   90.00
_cell.angle_beta   90.00
_cell.angle_gamma   90.00
#
_symmetry.space_group_name_H-M   'P 1'
#
loop_
_entity.id
_entity.type
_entity.pdbx_description
1 polymer ?
#
loop_
_entity_poly.entity_id
_entity_poly.type
_entity_poly.pdbx_seq_one_letter_code
_entity_poly.pdbx_strand_id
1 'polypeptide(L)'
;MSLIKYKSEENLEAAKLLNDNKKFTSSVHCSYYAVLQIMKYALNEKCHISYEKQNEPKDKDSHIYIRDEILYQLRSIQTKESIKRSFDAAKALRRKADYLEDEIEDVDSLGMYEQADALIKKIKKEFVL
;
A
#
# COMPACT_ATOMS: atom_id res chain seq x y z
N MET A 1 2.45 -0.33 -20.29
CA MET A 1 1.95 -0.20 -18.91
C MET A 1 2.71 -1.20 -18.03
N SER A 2 3.27 -0.81 -16.88
CA SER A 2 3.89 -1.79 -15.96
C SER A 2 2.82 -2.70 -15.37
N LEU A 3 3.07 -4.01 -15.35
CA LEU A 3 2.14 -5.00 -14.78
C LEU A 3 1.89 -4.74 -13.28
N ILE A 4 2.89 -4.26 -12.53
CA ILE A 4 2.75 -3.93 -11.11
C ILE A 4 1.88 -2.69 -10.90
N LYS A 5 2.01 -1.67 -11.77
CA LYS A 5 1.13 -0.50 -11.75
C LYS A 5 -0.32 -0.91 -12.04
N TYR A 6 -0.53 -1.75 -13.06
CA TYR A 6 -1.86 -2.26 -13.39
C TYR A 6 -2.48 -3.05 -12.22
N LYS A 7 -1.72 -3.95 -11.58
CA LYS A 7 -2.20 -4.68 -10.40
C LYS A 7 -2.57 -3.76 -9.23
N SER A 8 -1.85 -2.66 -9.05
CA SER A 8 -2.16 -1.66 -8.02
C SER A 8 -3.53 -1.02 -8.28
N GLU A 9 -3.78 -0.64 -9.53
CA GLU A 9 -5.03 -0.03 -9.97
C GLU A 9 -6.20 -1.02 -9.86
N GLU A 10 -6.01 -2.25 -10.35
CA GLU A 10 -6.98 -3.35 -10.23
C GLU A 10 -7.34 -3.65 -8.77
N ASN A 11 -6.34 -3.70 -7.87
CA ASN A 11 -6.61 -3.92 -6.44
C ASN A 11 -7.39 -2.76 -5.81
N LEU A 12 -7.14 -1.51 -6.20
CA LEU A 12 -7.90 -0.38 -5.67
C LEU A 12 -9.36 -0.39 -6.16
N GLU A 13 -9.57 -0.74 -7.43
CA GLU A 13 -10.91 -0.92 -8.00
C GLU A 13 -11.66 -2.08 -7.32
N ALA A 14 -11.00 -3.21 -7.16
CA ALA A 14 -11.54 -4.37 -6.46
C ALA A 14 -11.91 -4.04 -5.01
N ALA A 15 -11.05 -3.29 -4.29
CA ALA A 15 -11.33 -2.88 -2.93
C ALA A 15 -12.64 -2.10 -2.81
N LYS A 16 -12.91 -1.18 -3.74
CA LYS A 16 -14.17 -0.43 -3.79
C LYS A 16 -15.36 -1.37 -4.01
N LEU A 17 -15.29 -2.22 -5.03
CA LEU A 17 -16.36 -3.18 -5.34
C LEU A 17 -16.66 -4.11 -4.15
N LEU A 18 -15.62 -4.57 -3.46
CA LEU A 18 -15.73 -5.43 -2.29
C LEU A 18 -16.39 -4.69 -1.11
N ASN A 19 -16.06 -3.42 -0.90
CA ASN A 19 -16.73 -2.58 0.10
C ASN A 19 -18.22 -2.44 -0.19
N ASP A 20 -18.58 -2.10 -1.44
CA ASP A 20 -19.97 -1.95 -1.88
C ASP A 20 -20.78 -3.27 -1.71
N ASN A 21 -20.10 -4.42 -1.71
CA ASN A 21 -20.68 -5.76 -1.53
C ASN A 21 -20.47 -6.36 -0.13
N LYS A 22 -20.11 -5.54 0.87
CA LYS A 22 -19.92 -5.96 2.28
C LYS A 22 -18.88 -7.07 2.46
N LYS A 23 -17.85 -7.10 1.60
CA LYS A 23 -16.69 -8.02 1.68
C LYS A 23 -15.51 -7.29 2.30
N PHE A 24 -15.69 -6.84 3.53
CA PHE A 24 -14.79 -5.89 4.22
C PHE A 24 -13.36 -6.42 4.37
N THR A 25 -13.20 -7.64 4.86
CA THR A 25 -11.88 -8.28 5.00
C THR A 25 -11.09 -8.29 3.68
N SER A 26 -11.72 -8.71 2.58
CA SER A 26 -11.08 -8.74 1.27
C SER A 26 -10.84 -7.32 0.73
N SER A 27 -11.70 -6.36 1.02
CA SER A 27 -11.49 -4.96 0.65
C SER A 27 -10.27 -4.35 1.34
N VAL A 28 -10.07 -4.62 2.63
CA VAL A 28 -8.86 -4.22 3.38
C VAL A 28 -7.61 -4.82 2.75
N HIS A 29 -7.64 -6.11 2.41
CA HIS A 29 -6.54 -6.79 1.74
C HIS A 29 -6.18 -6.11 0.41
N CYS A 30 -7.17 -5.91 -0.47
CA CYS A 30 -6.97 -5.27 -1.76
C CYS A 30 -6.46 -3.83 -1.62
N SER A 31 -7.03 -3.04 -0.70
CA SER A 31 -6.58 -1.66 -0.41
C SER A 31 -5.11 -1.61 0.00
N TYR A 32 -4.68 -2.53 0.87
CA TYR A 32 -3.29 -2.63 1.30
C TYR A 32 -2.35 -2.98 0.15
N TYR A 33 -2.69 -3.99 -0.66
CA TYR A 33 -1.85 -4.41 -1.76
C TYR A 33 -1.79 -3.39 -2.89
N ALA A 34 -2.85 -2.61 -3.11
CA ALA A 34 -2.83 -1.47 -4.01
C ALA A 34 -1.73 -0.47 -3.62
N VAL A 35 -1.65 -0.11 -2.34
CA VAL A 35 -0.59 0.78 -1.80
C VAL A 35 0.80 0.15 -1.96
N LEU A 36 0.96 -1.11 -1.55
CA LEU A 36 2.27 -1.77 -1.62
C LEU A 36 2.77 -1.82 -3.07
N GLN A 37 1.89 -2.17 -4.01
CA GLN A 37 2.27 -2.30 -5.43
C GLN A 37 2.61 -0.95 -6.07
N ILE A 38 1.92 0.15 -5.74
CA ILE A 38 2.32 1.47 -6.26
C ILE A 38 3.68 1.89 -5.71
N MET A 39 3.99 1.57 -4.45
CA MET A 39 5.30 1.85 -3.85
C MET A 39 6.38 1.04 -4.54
N LYS A 40 6.15 -0.26 -4.79
CA LYS A 40 7.07 -1.11 -5.56
C LYS A 40 7.32 -0.56 -6.96
N TYR A 41 6.26 -0.12 -7.63
CA TYR A 41 6.35 0.51 -8.95
C TYR A 41 7.17 1.81 -8.90
N ALA A 42 6.93 2.67 -7.91
CA ALA A 42 7.67 3.93 -7.75
C ALA A 42 9.18 3.69 -7.58
N LEU A 43 9.55 2.73 -6.73
CA LEU A 43 10.96 2.37 -6.50
C LEU A 43 11.64 1.87 -7.78
N ASN A 44 10.93 1.07 -8.59
CA ASN A 44 11.46 0.56 -9.85
C ASN A 44 11.67 1.68 -10.88
N GLU A 45 10.62 2.47 -11.14
CA GLU A 45 10.63 3.43 -12.24
C GLU A 45 11.41 4.71 -11.93
N LYS A 46 11.40 5.16 -10.68
CA LYS A 46 11.88 6.50 -10.30
C LYS A 46 13.14 6.46 -9.46
N CYS A 47 13.39 5.34 -8.78
CA CYS A 47 14.55 5.18 -7.90
C CYS A 47 15.54 4.15 -8.44
N HIS A 48 15.25 3.51 -9.57
CA HIS A 48 16.07 2.47 -10.18
C HIS A 48 16.37 1.29 -9.24
N ILE A 49 15.45 0.98 -8.32
CA ILE A 49 15.52 -0.19 -7.44
C ILE A 49 14.64 -1.26 -8.07
N SER A 50 15.26 -2.20 -8.78
CA SER A 50 14.55 -3.21 -9.57
C SER A 50 13.64 -4.13 -8.73
N TYR A 51 12.63 -4.74 -9.34
CA TYR A 51 11.77 -5.68 -8.64
C TYR A 51 12.52 -6.90 -8.08
N GLU A 52 13.58 -7.36 -8.76
CA GLU A 52 14.45 -8.43 -8.27
C GLU A 52 15.06 -8.01 -6.93
N LYS A 53 15.68 -6.83 -6.88
CA LYS A 53 16.28 -6.28 -5.65
C LYS A 53 15.24 -6.08 -4.54
N GLN A 54 14.03 -5.66 -4.91
CA GLN A 54 12.91 -5.52 -3.98
C GLN A 54 12.44 -6.85 -3.38
N ASN A 55 12.61 -7.97 -4.10
CA ASN A 55 12.12 -9.29 -3.70
C ASN A 55 13.21 -10.20 -3.11
N GLU A 56 14.47 -9.77 -3.13
CA GLU A 56 15.57 -10.48 -2.48
C GLU A 56 15.25 -10.75 -1.00
N PRO A 57 15.65 -11.92 -0.45
CA PRO A 57 15.54 -12.18 0.98
C PRO A 57 16.21 -11.08 1.79
N LYS A 58 15.53 -10.61 2.84
CA LYS A 58 16.02 -9.61 3.78
C LYS A 58 15.87 -10.14 5.20
N ASP A 59 16.73 -9.69 6.11
CA ASP A 59 16.61 -9.95 7.55
C ASP A 59 15.42 -9.21 8.20
N LYS A 60 14.64 -8.48 7.41
CA LYS A 60 13.43 -7.75 7.82
C LYS A 60 12.25 -8.10 6.93
N ASP A 61 11.05 -7.84 7.47
CA ASP A 61 9.80 -7.94 6.71
C ASP A 61 9.90 -7.18 5.38
N SER A 62 9.61 -7.86 4.28
CA SER A 62 9.79 -7.35 2.93
C SER A 62 8.93 -6.11 2.65
N HIS A 63 7.75 -5.99 3.26
CA HIS A 63 6.89 -4.81 3.07
C HIS A 63 7.42 -3.62 3.88
N ILE A 64 8.01 -3.87 5.06
CA ILE A 64 8.75 -2.85 5.82
C ILE A 64 9.95 -2.36 5.02
N TYR A 65 10.66 -3.25 4.34
CA TYR A 65 11.75 -2.87 3.44
C TYR A 65 11.27 -1.90 2.34
N ILE A 66 10.19 -2.21 1.63
CA ILE A 66 9.62 -1.32 0.60
C ILE A 66 9.25 0.05 1.17
N ARG A 67 8.63 0.08 2.37
CA ARG A 67 8.31 1.32 3.06
C ARG A 67 9.57 2.13 3.36
N ASP A 68 10.58 1.52 3.96
CA ASP A 68 11.82 2.21 4.35
C ASP A 68 12.53 2.80 3.12
N GLU A 69 12.58 2.07 2.01
CA GLU A 69 13.15 2.56 0.75
C GLU A 69 12.37 3.78 0.25
N ILE A 70 11.03 3.73 0.20
CA ILE A 70 10.22 4.91 -0.18
C ILE A 70 10.54 6.12 0.71
N LEU A 71 10.59 5.91 2.03
CA LEU A 71 10.88 6.99 2.98
C LEU A 71 12.30 7.55 2.80
N TYR A 72 13.26 6.72 2.43
CA TYR A 72 14.63 7.14 2.16
C TYR A 72 14.70 8.12 0.98
N GLN A 73 13.91 7.89 -0.07
CA GLN A 73 13.91 8.70 -1.30
C GLN A 73 13.25 10.08 -1.14
N LEU A 74 12.45 10.27 -0.10
CA LEU A 74 11.76 11.54 0.15
C LEU A 74 12.68 12.57 0.82
N ARG A 75 12.44 13.86 0.56
CA ARG A 75 13.18 14.96 1.21
C ARG A 75 12.49 15.48 2.48
N SER A 76 11.19 15.69 2.41
CA SER A 76 10.40 16.28 3.51
C SER A 76 10.18 15.28 4.65
N ILE A 77 10.65 15.63 5.86
CA ILE A 77 10.43 14.84 7.07
C ILE A 77 8.92 14.69 7.36
N GLN A 78 8.15 15.77 7.19
CA GLN A 78 6.70 15.74 7.39
C GLN A 78 6.01 14.75 6.44
N THR A 79 6.44 14.72 5.18
CA THR A 79 5.91 13.78 4.18
C THR A 79 6.29 12.34 4.52
N LYS A 80 7.54 12.09 4.94
CA LYS A 80 7.99 10.78 5.42
C LYS A 80 7.13 10.27 6.55
N GLU A 81 6.96 11.08 7.59
CA GLU A 81 6.18 10.72 8.78
C GLU A 81 4.71 10.48 8.44
N SER A 82 4.13 11.27 7.54
CA SER A 82 2.75 11.05 7.09
C SER A 82 2.61 9.73 6.33
N ILE A 83 3.49 9.43 5.38
CA ILE A 83 3.45 8.17 4.61
C ILE A 83 3.69 6.98 5.53
N LYS A 84 4.67 7.08 6.44
CA LYS A 84 4.98 6.03 7.41
C LYS A 84 3.77 5.68 8.26
N ARG A 85 3.12 6.69 8.88
CA ARG A 85 1.93 6.46 9.72
C ARG A 85 0.80 5.80 8.94
N SER A 86 0.47 6.32 7.75
CA SER A 86 -0.59 5.75 6.92
C SER A 86 -0.28 4.30 6.49
N PHE A 87 0.96 4.03 6.06
CA PHE A 87 1.35 2.67 5.68
C PHE A 87 1.35 1.69 6.87
N ASP A 88 1.82 2.13 8.04
CA ASP A 88 1.88 1.28 9.23
C ASP A 88 0.47 0.96 9.76
N ALA A 89 -0.44 1.94 9.74
CA ALA A 89 -1.86 1.72 10.04
C ALA A 89 -2.50 0.74 9.04
N ALA A 90 -2.28 0.95 7.74
CA ALA A 90 -2.74 0.05 6.68
C ALA A 90 -2.22 -1.39 6.87
N LYS A 91 -0.93 -1.54 7.18
CA LYS A 91 -0.31 -2.85 7.44
C LYS A 91 -0.92 -3.51 8.67
N ALA A 92 -1.17 -2.76 9.75
CA ALA A 92 -1.78 -3.28 10.97
C ALA A 92 -3.21 -3.77 10.73
N LEU A 93 -4.05 -2.96 10.08
CA LEU A 93 -5.43 -3.34 9.78
C LEU A 93 -5.50 -4.54 8.83
N ARG A 94 -4.61 -4.62 7.84
CA ARG A 94 -4.50 -5.81 6.99
C ARG A 94 -4.02 -7.05 7.76
N ARG A 95 -3.21 -6.94 8.82
CA ARG A 95 -2.91 -8.10 9.70
C ARG A 95 -4.16 -8.58 10.43
N LYS A 96 -4.96 -7.65 10.94
CA LYS A 96 -6.25 -7.96 11.58
C LYS A 96 -7.14 -8.72 10.59
N ALA A 97 -7.35 -8.15 9.40
CA ALA A 97 -8.18 -8.73 8.37
C ALA A 97 -7.72 -10.11 7.88
N ASP A 98 -6.43 -10.28 7.56
CA ASP A 98 -5.96 -11.51 6.90
C ASP A 98 -5.73 -12.68 7.87
N TYR A 99 -5.43 -12.40 9.15
CA TYR A 99 -4.85 -13.41 10.04
C TYR A 99 -5.46 -13.48 11.44
N LEU A 100 -6.21 -12.47 11.88
CA LEU A 100 -6.83 -12.50 13.20
C LEU A 100 -8.29 -12.91 13.07
N GLU A 101 -8.87 -13.37 14.18
CA GLU A 101 -10.27 -13.79 14.24
C GLU A 101 -11.25 -12.61 14.37
N ASP A 102 -10.72 -11.41 14.64
CA ASP A 102 -11.49 -10.19 14.78
C ASP A 102 -12.26 -9.83 13.49
N GLU A 103 -13.53 -9.47 13.64
CA GLU A 103 -14.31 -8.94 12.52
C GLU A 103 -13.79 -7.57 12.06
N ILE A 104 -13.90 -7.34 10.75
CA ILE A 104 -13.67 -6.04 10.12
C ILE A 104 -15.03 -5.38 9.90
N GLU A 105 -15.21 -4.22 10.52
CA GLU A 105 -16.43 -3.42 10.39
C GLU A 105 -16.43 -2.62 9.07
N ASP A 106 -17.59 -2.09 8.67
CA ASP A 106 -17.71 -1.30 7.45
C ASP A 106 -16.84 -0.04 7.50
N VAL A 107 -16.78 0.62 8.66
CA VAL A 107 -16.02 1.84 8.91
C VAL A 107 -14.52 1.61 8.81
N ASP A 108 -14.04 0.46 9.31
CA ASP A 108 -12.64 0.05 9.19
C ASP A 108 -12.28 -0.12 7.71
N SER A 109 -13.13 -0.81 6.96
CA SER A 109 -12.89 -1.15 5.56
C SER A 109 -13.02 0.06 4.62
N LEU A 110 -14.00 0.92 4.85
CA LEU A 110 -14.16 2.17 4.11
C LEU A 110 -13.00 3.13 4.42
N GLY A 111 -12.66 3.29 5.69
CA GLY A 111 -11.53 4.12 6.10
C GLY A 111 -10.20 3.63 5.53
N MET A 112 -10.01 2.31 5.44
CA MET A 112 -8.85 1.71 4.78
C MET A 112 -8.78 2.04 3.28
N TYR A 113 -9.90 1.93 2.57
CA TYR A 113 -9.97 2.26 1.14
C TYR A 113 -9.64 3.74 0.89
N GLU A 114 -10.26 4.65 1.63
CA GLU A 114 -10.03 6.09 1.50
C GLU A 114 -8.58 6.46 1.82
N GLN A 115 -8.01 5.86 2.87
CA GLN A 115 -6.61 6.05 3.23
C GLN A 115 -5.68 5.51 2.13
N ALA A 116 -5.98 4.34 1.56
CA ALA A 116 -5.20 3.74 0.48
C ALA A 116 -5.21 4.62 -0.77
N ASP A 117 -6.38 5.10 -1.21
CA ASP A 117 -6.51 6.01 -2.34
C ASP A 117 -5.74 7.32 -2.12
N ALA A 118 -5.89 7.94 -0.95
CA ALA A 118 -5.16 9.16 -0.60
C ALA A 118 -3.64 8.93 -0.56
N LEU A 119 -3.19 7.80 -0.02
CA LEU A 119 -1.77 7.44 0.04
C LEU A 119 -1.21 7.15 -1.37
N ILE A 120 -1.94 6.44 -2.22
CA ILE A 120 -1.55 6.20 -3.62
C ILE A 120 -1.42 7.53 -4.36
N LYS A 121 -2.39 8.45 -4.24
CA LYS A 121 -2.32 9.79 -4.84
C LYS A 121 -1.09 10.56 -4.35
N LYS A 122 -0.78 10.48 -3.05
CA LYS A 122 0.41 11.10 -2.46
C LYS A 122 1.70 10.51 -3.03
N ILE A 123 1.82 9.19 -3.11
CA ILE A 123 2.99 8.52 -3.73
C ILE A 123 3.12 8.92 -5.20
N LYS A 124 2.03 8.89 -5.98
CA LYS A 124 2.05 9.32 -7.38
C LYS A 124 2.52 10.76 -7.53
N LYS A 125 2.14 11.66 -6.62
CA LYS A 125 2.60 13.06 -6.59
C LYS A 125 4.09 13.19 -6.28
N GLU A 126 4.57 12.55 -5.21
CA GLU A 126 5.97 12.67 -4.76
C GLU A 126 6.96 12.06 -5.76
N PHE A 127 6.55 11.03 -6.51
CA PHE A 127 7.39 10.31 -7.46
C PHE A 127 7.05 10.61 -8.93
N VAL A 128 6.06 11.47 -9.22
CA VAL A 128 5.64 11.88 -10.58
C VAL A 128 5.33 10.67 -11.49
N LEU A 129 4.36 9.84 -11.05
CA LEU A 129 3.96 8.54 -11.65
C LEU A 129 2.71 8.59 -12.55
#